data_AF-A0A2J9DVZ5-F1
#
_entry.id   AF-A0A2J9DVZ5-F1
#
_cell.length_a   1.000
_cell.length_b   1.000
_cell.length_c   1.000
_cell.angle_alpha   90.00
_cell.angle_beta   90.00
_cell.angle_gamma   90.00
#
_symmetry.space_group_name_H-M   'P 1'
#
loop_
_entity.id
_entity.type
_entity.pdbx_description
1 polymer ?
#
loop_
_entity_poly.entity_id
_entity_poly.type
_entity_poly.pdbx_seq_one_letter_code
_entity_poly.pdbx_strand_id
1 'polypeptide(L)'
;MGFMGFWGLGCTVNGIRVYLQLEQRNVCFKITVLDGGDHKKARNKLYKLFVNEADKFGLRVKKPKRFGSGKTMTFAVLETEIFDSGDKPIELESVVKLMKDLGIFIKHCAGLDD
;
A
#
# COMPACT_ATOMS: atom_id res chain seq x y z
N MET A 1 8.17 20.61 10.22
CA MET A 1 6.84 20.77 9.58
C MET A 1 6.45 19.42 9.00
N GLY A 2 5.40 18.79 9.53
CA GLY A 2 5.00 17.43 9.17
C GLY A 2 4.09 17.43 7.95
N PHE A 3 4.50 16.75 6.88
CA PHE A 3 3.62 16.50 5.73
C PHE A 3 2.55 15.49 6.15
N MET A 4 1.29 15.93 6.20
CA MET A 4 0.13 15.08 6.39
C MET A 4 0.00 14.18 5.15
N GLY A 5 0.24 12.87 5.30
CA GLY A 5 0.27 11.93 4.18
C GLY A 5 -1.01 11.96 3.35
N PHE A 6 -0.88 11.75 2.04
CA PHE A 6 -2.00 11.65 1.10
C PHE A 6 -2.69 10.28 1.25
N TRP A 7 -4.01 10.29 1.47
CA TRP A 7 -4.88 9.10 1.57
C TRP A 7 -5.60 8.91 0.23
N GLY A 8 -4.96 8.27 -0.73
CA GLY A 8 -5.39 8.36 -2.14
C GLY A 8 -6.21 7.19 -2.66
N LEU A 9 -5.99 5.97 -2.17
CA LEU A 9 -6.54 4.78 -2.81
C LEU A 9 -6.71 3.66 -1.81
N GLY A 10 -7.93 3.16 -1.66
CA GLY A 10 -8.23 2.11 -0.70
C GLY A 10 -9.48 1.30 -1.03
N CYS A 11 -9.50 0.06 -0.56
CA CYS A 11 -10.64 -0.85 -0.64
C CYS A 11 -11.05 -1.28 0.77
N THR A 12 -12.34 -1.56 0.96
CA THR A 12 -12.83 -2.17 2.20
C THR A 12 -13.29 -3.57 1.85
N VAL A 13 -12.65 -4.58 2.43
CA VAL A 13 -12.97 -6.00 2.23
C VAL A 13 -13.27 -6.61 3.59
N ASN A 14 -14.47 -7.15 3.81
CA ASN A 14 -14.83 -7.85 5.06
C ASN A 14 -14.50 -7.09 6.36
N GLY A 15 -14.76 -5.78 6.41
CA GLY A 15 -14.45 -4.94 7.59
C GLY A 15 -12.97 -4.56 7.74
N ILE A 16 -12.13 -4.92 6.77
CA ILE A 16 -10.72 -4.55 6.67
C ILE A 16 -10.60 -3.42 5.64
N ARG A 17 -10.09 -2.26 6.05
CA ARG A 17 -9.77 -1.16 5.14
C ARG A 17 -8.31 -1.24 4.75
N VAL A 18 -8.03 -1.34 3.47
CA VAL A 18 -6.70 -1.24 2.88
C VAL A 18 -6.59 0.12 2.22
N TYR A 19 -5.50 0.86 2.43
CA TYR A 19 -5.29 2.14 1.75
C TYR A 19 -3.81 2.47 1.57
N LEU A 20 -3.52 3.37 0.62
CA LEU A 20 -2.20 3.92 0.37
C LEU A 20 -1.94 5.15 1.23
N GLN A 21 -0.74 5.22 1.80
CA GLN A 21 -0.21 6.42 2.44
C GLN A 21 1.17 6.73 1.88
N LEU A 22 1.37 7.96 1.41
CA LEU A 22 2.70 8.47 1.10
C LEU A 22 3.40 8.90 2.39
N GLU A 23 4.52 8.26 2.71
CA GLU A 23 5.37 8.61 3.85
C GLU A 23 6.75 9.03 3.33
N GLN A 24 6.99 10.34 3.32
CA GLN A 24 8.20 10.97 2.75
C GLN A 24 8.40 10.58 1.27
N ARG A 25 9.20 9.54 1.00
CA ARG A 25 9.52 9.02 -0.34
C ARG A 25 9.03 7.59 -0.57
N ASN A 26 8.30 7.01 0.38
CA ASN A 26 7.81 5.64 0.28
C ASN A 26 6.30 5.60 0.10
N VAL A 27 5.81 4.70 -0.75
CA VAL A 27 4.39 4.40 -0.85
C VAL A 27 4.09 3.23 0.09
N CYS A 28 3.43 3.52 1.21
CA CYS A 28 3.10 2.55 2.24
C CYS A 28 1.67 2.03 2.05
N PHE A 29 1.50 0.71 1.97
CA PHE A 29 0.19 0.08 2.03
C PHE A 29 -0.19 -0.17 3.49
N LYS A 30 -1.28 0.45 3.92
CA LYS A 30 -1.82 0.34 5.27
C LYS A 30 -3.08 -0.49 5.30
N ILE A 31 -3.25 -1.18 6.41
CA ILE A 31 -4.42 -1.97 6.75
C ILE A 31 -4.98 -1.42 8.07
N THR A 32 -6.28 -1.20 8.11
CA THR A 32 -7.04 -0.93 9.31
C THR A 32 -8.08 -2.03 9.46
N VAL A 33 -7.98 -2.80 10.53
CA VAL A 33 -8.95 -3.85 10.86
C VAL A 33 -9.94 -3.25 11.85
N LEU A 34 -11.24 -3.31 11.53
CA LEU A 34 -12.30 -2.93 12.45
C LEU A 34 -12.44 -3.99 13.56
N ASP A 35 -12.82 -3.57 14.77
CA ASP A 35 -12.66 -4.36 16.00
C ASP A 35 -13.25 -5.78 15.93
N GLY A 36 -12.53 -6.76 16.49
CA GLY A 36 -12.96 -8.15 16.65
C GLY A 36 -12.22 -9.20 15.79
N GLY A 37 -11.35 -8.79 14.88
CA GLY A 37 -10.59 -9.70 13.99
C GLY A 37 -9.14 -9.99 14.43
N ASP A 38 -8.55 -11.09 13.94
CA ASP A 38 -7.11 -11.34 14.10
C ASP A 38 -6.30 -10.46 13.14
N HIS A 39 -5.86 -9.30 13.65
CA HIS A 39 -5.13 -8.29 12.89
C HIS A 39 -3.84 -8.84 12.26
N LYS A 40 -3.15 -9.77 12.95
CA LYS A 40 -1.89 -10.35 12.51
C LYS A 40 -2.11 -11.31 11.34
N LYS A 41 -3.16 -12.13 11.41
CA LYS A 41 -3.55 -13.06 10.34
C LYS A 41 -3.98 -12.31 9.08
N ALA A 42 -4.85 -11.30 9.22
CA ALA A 42 -5.30 -10.45 8.11
C ALA A 42 -4.12 -9.76 7.40
N ARG A 43 -3.24 -9.11 8.18
CA ARG A 43 -2.03 -8.46 7.65
C ARG A 43 -1.11 -9.45 6.92
N ASN A 44 -0.86 -10.63 7.48
CA ASN A 44 0.00 -11.62 6.85
C ASN A 44 -0.61 -12.20 5.57
N LYS A 45 -1.93 -12.42 5.52
CA LYS A 45 -2.65 -12.86 4.32
C LYS A 45 -2.49 -11.83 3.21
N LEU A 46 -2.80 -10.56 3.50
CA LEU A 46 -2.68 -9.48 2.51
C LEU A 46 -1.23 -9.26 2.06
N TYR A 47 -0.25 -9.32 2.96
CA TYR A 47 1.15 -9.21 2.58
C TYR A 47 1.56 -10.30 1.59
N LYS A 48 1.19 -11.56 1.85
CA LYS A 48 1.49 -12.68 0.95
C LYS A 48 0.81 -12.50 -0.41
N LEU A 49 -0.46 -12.13 -0.42
CA LEU A 49 -1.21 -11.87 -1.65
C LEU A 49 -0.54 -10.76 -2.47
N PHE A 50 -0.23 -9.63 -1.83
CA PHE A 50 0.36 -8.48 -2.50
C PHE A 50 1.74 -8.79 -3.07
N VAL A 51 2.61 -9.48 -2.32
CA VAL A 51 3.93 -9.86 -2.84
C VAL A 51 3.83 -10.84 -4.01
N ASN A 52 2.88 -11.79 -3.97
CA ASN A 52 2.71 -12.78 -5.04
C ASN A 52 2.13 -12.17 -6.33
N GLU A 53 1.23 -11.20 -6.21
CA GLU A 53 0.60 -10.56 -7.36
C GLU A 53 1.40 -9.36 -7.89
N ALA A 54 2.19 -8.68 -7.05
CA ALA A 54 2.90 -7.46 -7.42
C ALA A 54 3.83 -7.64 -8.63
N ASP A 55 4.56 -8.77 -8.69
CA ASP A 55 5.46 -9.07 -9.81
C ASP A 55 4.71 -9.14 -11.16
N LYS A 56 3.45 -9.60 -11.17
CA LYS A 56 2.61 -9.66 -12.38
C LYS A 56 2.25 -8.26 -12.92
N PHE A 57 2.25 -7.26 -12.04
CA PHE A 57 2.00 -5.86 -12.38
C PHE A 57 3.31 -5.06 -12.55
N GLY A 58 4.48 -5.72 -12.49
CA GLY A 58 5.78 -5.04 -12.55
C GLY A 58 6.06 -4.17 -11.31
N LEU A 59 5.35 -4.41 -10.21
CA LEU A 59 5.49 -3.67 -8.96
C LEU A 59 6.43 -4.43 -8.01
N ARG A 60 7.32 -3.72 -7.32
CA ARG A 60 8.18 -4.31 -6.29
C ARG A 60 7.63 -3.98 -4.91
N VAL A 61 6.99 -4.95 -4.28
CA VAL A 61 6.45 -4.81 -2.92
C VAL A 61 7.38 -5.46 -1.91
N LYS A 62 7.72 -4.73 -0.85
CA LYS A 62 8.61 -5.18 0.23
C LYS A 62 7.92 -5.14 1.59
N LYS A 63 8.46 -5.92 2.53
CA LYS A 63 8.07 -5.89 3.93
C LYS A 63 8.45 -4.54 4.57
N PRO A 64 7.56 -3.89 5.33
CA PRO A 64 7.91 -2.65 6.00
C PRO A 64 8.93 -2.89 7.12
N LYS A 65 9.76 -1.88 7.39
CA LYS A 65 10.77 -1.88 8.46
C LYS A 65 10.16 -2.12 9.85
N ARG A 66 8.94 -1.64 10.08
CA ARG A 66 8.15 -1.89 11.29
C ARG A 66 6.88 -2.65 10.94
N PHE A 67 6.78 -3.89 11.43
CA PHE A 67 5.64 -4.77 11.18
C PHE A 67 4.76 -4.86 12.44
N GLY A 68 4.07 -3.75 12.74
CA GLY A 68 3.32 -3.56 13.98
C GLY A 68 2.02 -4.38 14.11
N SER A 69 1.33 -4.19 15.23
CA SER A 69 0.09 -4.88 15.62
C SER A 69 -1.07 -3.96 16.02
N GLY A 70 -0.93 -2.64 15.83
CA GLY A 70 -1.96 -1.65 16.17
C GLY A 70 -3.19 -1.69 15.26
N LYS A 71 -4.26 -0.96 15.58
CA LYS A 71 -5.51 -0.92 14.79
C LYS A 71 -5.28 -0.53 13.33
N THR A 72 -4.29 0.33 13.09
CA THR A 72 -3.82 0.73 11.77
C THR A 72 -2.33 0.41 11.68
N MET A 73 -1.93 -0.31 10.63
CA MET A 73 -0.54 -0.74 10.45
C MET A 73 -0.14 -0.78 8.98
N THR A 74 1.14 -0.62 8.71
CA THR A 74 1.71 -0.84 7.37
C THR A 74 1.98 -2.33 7.20
N PHE A 75 1.43 -2.93 6.14
CA PHE A 75 1.66 -4.34 5.82
C PHE A 75 2.61 -4.55 4.64
N ALA A 76 2.73 -3.56 3.76
CA ALA A 76 3.58 -3.60 2.58
C ALA A 76 4.09 -2.19 2.24
N VAL A 77 5.22 -2.10 1.55
CA VAL A 77 5.78 -0.86 1.01
C VAL A 77 6.14 -1.10 -0.44
N LEU A 78 5.76 -0.18 -1.33
CA LEU A 78 6.22 -0.20 -2.71
C LEU A 78 7.62 0.40 -2.77
N GLU A 79 8.54 -0.34 -3.38
CA GLU A 79 9.83 0.21 -3.79
C GLU A 79 9.66 0.87 -5.16
N THR A 80 9.82 2.19 -5.19
CA THR A 80 9.74 2.98 -6.42
C THR A 80 10.73 4.13 -6.37
N GLU A 81 11.37 4.41 -7.50
CA GLU A 81 12.31 5.52 -7.67
C GLU A 81 11.59 6.83 -8.03
N ILE A 82 10.28 6.79 -8.29
CA ILE A 82 9.48 7.96 -8.70
C ILE A 82 9.58 9.10 -7.66
N PHE A 83 9.67 8.75 -6.38
CA PHE A 83 9.82 9.72 -5.29
C PHE A 83 11.28 9.90 -4.84
N ASP A 84 12.24 9.22 -5.48
CA ASP A 84 13.67 9.35 -5.18
C ASP A 84 14.40 10.29 -6.16
N SER A 85 13.78 11.44 -6.42
CA SER A 85 14.30 12.44 -7.36
C SER A 85 15.37 13.36 -6.74
N GLY A 86 15.79 13.13 -5.49
CA GLY A 86 16.68 14.05 -4.77
C GLY A 86 16.03 15.42 -4.60
N ASP A 87 16.66 16.46 -5.19
CA ASP A 87 16.13 17.83 -5.26
C ASP A 87 15.41 18.14 -6.59
N LYS A 88 15.35 17.18 -7.53
CA LYS A 88 14.63 17.38 -8.78
C LYS A 88 13.12 17.37 -8.52
N PRO A 89 12.34 18.20 -9.24
CA PRO A 89 10.89 18.13 -9.22
C PRO A 89 10.41 16.72 -9.52
N ILE A 90 9.36 16.28 -8.81
CA ILE A 90 8.71 15.01 -9.09
C ILE A 90 7.87 15.17 -10.37
N GLU A 91 8.10 14.28 -11.33
CA GLU A 91 7.33 14.25 -12.58
C GLU A 91 5.88 13.82 -12.33
N LEU A 92 4.94 14.77 -12.44
CA LEU A 92 3.53 14.54 -12.12
C LEU A 92 2.92 13.43 -12.97
N GLU A 93 3.29 13.32 -14.26
CA GLU A 93 2.79 12.27 -15.15
C GLU A 93 3.16 10.87 -14.66
N SER A 94 4.39 10.72 -14.14
CA SER A 94 4.86 9.45 -13.57
C SER A 94 4.08 9.08 -12.31
N VAL A 95 3.75 10.07 -11.47
CA VAL A 95 2.91 9.87 -10.28
C VAL A 95 1.49 9.47 -10.67
N VAL A 96 0.88 10.16 -11.64
CA VAL A 96 -0.47 9.85 -12.12
C VAL A 96 -0.54 8.44 -12.70
N LYS A 97 0.46 8.05 -13.51
CA LYS A 97 0.57 6.69 -14.04
C LYS A 97 0.68 5.65 -12.92
N LEU A 98 1.58 5.86 -11.97
CA LEU A 98 1.75 4.99 -10.82
C LEU A 98 0.44 4.82 -10.03
N MET A 99 -0.27 5.91 -9.77
CA MET A 99 -1.54 5.87 -9.03
C MET A 99 -2.63 5.09 -9.78
N LYS A 100 -2.66 5.17 -11.12
CA LYS A 100 -3.57 4.36 -11.94
C LYS A 100 -3.20 2.87 -11.87
N ASP A 101 -1.93 2.53 -12.03
CA ASP A 101 -1.44 1.15 -11.99
C ASP A 101 -1.71 0.52 -10.61
N LEU A 102 -1.44 1.26 -9.53
CA LEU A 102 -1.78 0.85 -8.16
C LEU A 102 -3.29 0.69 -7.96
N GLY A 103 -4.10 1.53 -8.61
CA GLY A 103 -5.55 1.40 -8.59
C GLY A 103 -6.06 0.11 -9.23
N ILE A 104 -5.49 -0.29 -10.36
CA ILE A 104 -5.82 -1.56 -11.03
C ILE A 104 -5.36 -2.73 -10.16
N PHE A 105 -4.13 -2.66 -9.64
CA PHE A 105 -3.56 -3.68 -8.76
C PHE A 105 -4.39 -3.90 -7.49
N ILE A 106 -4.79 -2.83 -6.79
CA ILE A 106 -5.61 -2.95 -5.57
C ILE A 106 -6.98 -3.56 -5.89
N LYS A 107 -7.60 -3.21 -7.01
CA LYS A 107 -8.88 -3.83 -7.44
C LYS A 107 -8.72 -5.31 -7.79
N HIS A 108 -7.65 -5.69 -8.48
CA HIS A 108 -7.32 -7.08 -8.76
C HIS A 108 -7.16 -7.89 -7.48
N CYS A 109 -6.33 -7.41 -6.54
CA CYS A 109 -6.14 -8.05 -5.25
C CYS A 109 -7.42 -8.10 -4.41
N ALA A 110 -8.29 -7.09 -4.50
CA ALA A 110 -9.57 -7.10 -3.80
C ALA A 110 -10.53 -8.16 -4.37
N GLY A 111 -10.57 -8.34 -5.70
CA GLY A 111 -11.39 -9.36 -6.35
C GLY A 111 -10.86 -10.80 -6.22
N LEU A 112 -9.64 -10.99 -5.70
CA LEU A 112 -9.07 -12.30 -5.37
C LEU A 112 -9.37 -12.77 -3.95
N ASP A 113 -9.93 -11.90 -3.10
CA ASP A 113 -10.30 -12.23 -1.71
C ASP A 113 -11.79 -12.64 -1.56
N ASP A 114 -12.53 -12.71 -2.68
CA ASP A 114 -13.90 -13.28 -2.82
C ASP A 114 -13.90 -14.81 -3.00
#